data_AF-A0A935F8N0-F1
#
_entry.id   AF-A0A935F8N0-F1
#
_cell.length_a   1.000
_cell.length_b   1.000
_cell.length_c   1.000
_cell.angle_alpha   90.00
_cell.angle_beta   90.00
_cell.angle_gamma   90.00
#
_symmetry.space_group_name_H-M   'P 1'
#
loop_
_entity.id
_entity.type
_entity.pdbx_description
1 polymer ?
#
loop_
_entity_poly.entity_id
_entity_poly.type
_entity_poly.pdbx_seq_one_letter_code
_entity_poly.pdbx_strand_id
1 'polypeptide(L)'
;MFTEMLLSLQKYKYILTVALDHQLILLKGGIVFDDYDPAVEGDKILRTRLERFVKQKKVDKLEKMLQDFIQRFRIKDDHNFASVLFKETGYKIEAIPVQQFSVSTSRTLRVGMSGKDDNRLTFVSIELPTGSGAIYCIKGFHPDLKADWLDSGTVEVQIPTVREEVERVKKVKVYDETINILYKELKR
;
A
#
# COMPACT_ATOMS: atom_id res chain seq x y z
N MET A 1 -1.71 25.82 -0.20
CA MET A 1 -1.87 25.73 -1.66
C MET A 1 -0.53 25.29 -2.24
N PHE A 2 -0.38 24.01 -2.58
CA PHE A 2 0.76 23.56 -3.36
C PHE A 2 0.40 23.75 -4.83
N THR A 3 1.13 24.63 -5.51
CA THR A 3 1.06 24.76 -6.96
C THR A 3 1.57 23.45 -7.54
N GLU A 4 0.68 22.58 -8.01
CA GLU A 4 1.06 21.39 -8.76
C GLU A 4 1.79 21.85 -10.03
N MET A 5 3.11 21.69 -10.01
CA MET A 5 3.93 21.95 -11.18
C MET A 5 3.58 20.89 -12.22
N LEU A 6 2.80 21.27 -13.25
CA LEU A 6 2.44 20.40 -14.36
C LEU A 6 3.72 19.78 -14.94
N LEU A 7 3.82 18.45 -14.83
CA LEU A 7 4.97 17.71 -15.36
C LEU A 7 5.01 17.87 -16.88
N SER A 8 6.21 18.07 -17.43
CA SER A 8 6.40 18.05 -18.88
C SER A 8 6.13 16.65 -19.43
N LEU A 9 5.78 16.56 -20.72
CA LEU A 9 5.58 15.27 -21.40
C LEU A 9 6.80 14.34 -21.26
N GLN A 10 8.01 14.91 -21.34
CA GLN A 10 9.25 14.14 -21.17
C GLN A 10 9.42 13.66 -19.74
N LYS A 11 9.01 14.46 -18.77
CA LYS A 11 9.04 14.05 -17.37
C LYS A 11 8.05 12.90 -17.10
N TYR A 12 6.83 12.99 -17.63
CA TYR A 12 5.87 11.88 -17.59
C TYR A 12 6.41 10.61 -18.26
N LYS A 13 6.98 10.74 -19.46
CA LYS A 13 7.59 9.61 -20.17
C LYS A 13 8.66 8.92 -19.31
N TYR A 14 9.55 9.71 -18.71
CA TYR A 14 10.63 9.17 -17.90
C TYR A 14 10.12 8.47 -16.64
N ILE A 15 9.21 9.11 -15.88
CA ILE A 15 8.59 8.54 -14.68
C ILE A 15 7.89 7.21 -15.00
N LEU A 16 7.07 7.19 -16.05
CA LEU A 16 6.33 5.98 -16.44
C LEU A 16 7.26 4.88 -16.96
N THR A 17 8.37 5.23 -17.60
CA THR A 17 9.39 4.25 -18.03
C THR A 17 10.04 3.59 -16.82
N VAL A 18 10.46 4.36 -15.81
CA VAL A 18 11.02 3.82 -14.56
C VAL A 18 10.00 2.92 -13.84
N ALA A 19 8.73 3.31 -13.80
CA ALA A 19 7.69 2.49 -13.19
C ALA A 19 7.46 1.16 -13.94
N LEU A 20 7.52 1.18 -15.26
CA LEU A 20 7.45 -0.02 -16.11
C LEU A 20 8.66 -0.93 -15.91
N ASP A 21 9.87 -0.36 -15.87
CA ASP A 21 11.12 -1.11 -15.66
C ASP A 21 11.10 -1.81 -14.29
N HIS A 22 10.70 -1.09 -13.24
CA HIS A 22 10.55 -1.65 -11.89
C HIS A 22 9.52 -2.78 -11.85
N GLN A 23 8.35 -2.58 -12.48
CA GLN A 23 7.33 -3.63 -12.58
C GLN A 23 7.85 -4.86 -13.32
N LEU A 24 8.55 -4.67 -14.44
CA LEU A 24 9.03 -5.77 -15.26
C LEU A 24 10.09 -6.58 -14.51
N ILE A 25 11.01 -5.94 -13.80
CA ILE A 25 12.01 -6.62 -12.96
C ILE A 25 11.34 -7.55 -11.93
N LEU A 26 10.23 -7.12 -11.32
CA LEU A 26 9.53 -7.91 -10.31
C LEU A 26 8.72 -9.09 -10.88
N LEU A 27 8.30 -9.03 -12.14
CA LEU A 27 7.35 -9.99 -12.71
C LEU A 27 7.95 -10.91 -13.78
N LYS A 28 8.99 -10.45 -14.48
CA LYS A 28 9.62 -11.19 -15.57
C LYS A 28 10.17 -12.52 -15.05
N GLY A 29 9.91 -13.59 -15.79
CA GLY A 29 10.33 -14.95 -15.45
C GLY A 29 9.53 -15.57 -14.31
N GLY A 30 8.53 -14.88 -13.74
CA GLY A 30 7.71 -15.43 -12.66
C GLY A 30 6.84 -16.60 -13.12
N ILE A 31 6.15 -16.45 -14.25
CA ILE A 31 5.41 -17.54 -14.92
C ILE A 31 5.75 -17.48 -16.40
N VAL A 32 6.19 -18.60 -16.98
CA VAL A 32 6.56 -18.71 -18.40
C VAL A 32 5.88 -19.95 -18.99
N PHE A 33 5.21 -19.80 -20.14
CA PHE A 33 4.50 -20.86 -20.85
C PHE A 33 5.17 -21.13 -22.20
N ASP A 34 5.93 -22.22 -22.35
CA ASP A 34 6.58 -22.55 -23.63
C ASP A 34 7.30 -21.34 -24.26
N ASP A 35 8.19 -20.72 -23.48
CA ASP A 35 8.94 -19.49 -23.80
C ASP A 35 8.12 -18.18 -23.89
N TYR A 36 6.79 -18.25 -23.67
CA TYR A 36 5.93 -17.08 -23.56
C TYR A 36 5.89 -16.55 -22.11
N ASP A 37 6.40 -15.32 -21.91
CA ASP A 37 6.30 -14.60 -20.64
C ASP A 37 5.21 -13.51 -20.71
N PRO A 38 4.04 -13.70 -20.06
CA PRO A 38 2.95 -12.73 -20.07
C PRO A 38 3.32 -11.38 -19.45
N ALA A 39 4.28 -11.33 -18.51
CA ALA A 39 4.74 -10.07 -17.94
C ALA A 39 5.53 -9.25 -18.96
N VAL A 40 6.40 -9.92 -19.75
CA VAL A 40 7.13 -9.29 -20.85
C VAL A 40 6.18 -8.78 -21.94
N GLU A 41 5.18 -9.57 -22.33
CA GLU A 41 4.21 -9.14 -23.33
C GLU A 41 3.30 -8.01 -22.83
N GLY A 42 2.88 -8.08 -21.57
CA GLY A 42 2.14 -7.00 -20.92
C GLY A 42 2.91 -5.69 -20.89
N ASP A 43 4.20 -5.73 -20.56
CA ASP A 43 5.10 -4.57 -20.55
C ASP A 43 5.22 -3.94 -21.95
N LYS A 44 5.40 -4.75 -23.01
CA LYS A 44 5.43 -4.26 -24.41
C LYS A 44 4.17 -3.46 -24.75
N ILE A 45 2.98 -3.97 -24.41
CA ILE A 45 1.70 -3.29 -24.66
C ILE A 45 1.64 -1.94 -23.93
N LEU A 46 2.09 -1.90 -22.68
CA LEU A 46 2.10 -0.67 -21.88
C LEU A 46 3.09 0.36 -22.42
N ARG A 47 4.28 -0.06 -22.87
CA ARG A 47 5.26 0.82 -23.53
C ARG A 47 4.73 1.39 -24.83
N THR A 48 4.11 0.57 -25.69
CA THR A 48 3.46 1.06 -26.91
C THR A 48 2.37 2.09 -26.58
N ARG A 49 1.58 1.85 -25.52
CA ARG A 49 0.56 2.79 -25.05
C ARG A 49 1.17 4.11 -24.56
N LEU A 50 2.26 4.05 -23.79
CA LEU A 50 3.00 5.21 -23.30
C LEU A 50 3.50 6.07 -24.47
N GLU A 51 4.23 5.48 -25.42
CA GLU A 51 4.76 6.20 -26.58
C GLU A 51 3.65 6.85 -27.40
N ARG A 52 2.51 6.14 -27.57
CA ARG A 52 1.33 6.70 -28.25
C ARG A 52 0.80 7.94 -27.52
N PHE A 53 0.67 7.90 -26.19
CA PHE A 53 0.18 9.05 -25.42
C PHE A 53 1.16 10.22 -25.43
N VAL A 54 2.47 9.96 -25.38
CA VAL A 54 3.51 11.00 -25.52
C VAL A 54 3.43 11.65 -26.91
N LYS A 55 3.39 10.85 -27.98
CA LYS A 55 3.28 11.34 -29.36
C LYS A 55 2.04 12.20 -29.58
N GLN A 56 0.91 11.80 -28.99
CA GLN A 56 -0.37 12.52 -29.07
C GLN A 56 -0.49 13.67 -28.05
N LYS A 57 0.54 13.91 -27.23
CA LYS A 57 0.54 14.93 -26.16
C LYS A 57 -0.65 14.79 -25.19
N LYS A 58 -1.10 13.57 -24.92
CA LYS A 58 -2.26 13.27 -24.05
C LYS A 58 -1.85 13.25 -22.58
N VAL A 59 -1.64 14.43 -22.00
CA VAL A 59 -1.19 14.59 -20.61
C VAL A 59 -2.14 13.94 -19.61
N ASP A 60 -3.45 14.09 -19.81
CA ASP A 60 -4.51 13.45 -19.00
C ASP A 60 -4.37 11.93 -18.93
N LYS A 61 -3.99 11.29 -20.05
CA LYS A 61 -3.80 9.85 -20.14
C LYS A 61 -2.49 9.39 -19.50
N LEU A 62 -1.44 10.21 -19.59
CA LEU A 62 -0.16 9.93 -18.92
C LEU A 62 -0.31 10.03 -17.40
N GLU A 63 -1.01 11.06 -16.92
CA GLU A 63 -1.32 11.22 -15.51
C GLU A 63 -2.15 10.05 -14.98
N LYS A 64 -3.23 9.68 -15.69
CA LYS A 64 -4.03 8.52 -15.32
C LYS A 64 -3.20 7.23 -15.26
N MET A 65 -2.33 7.02 -16.25
CA MET A 65 -1.44 5.84 -16.27
C MET A 65 -0.49 5.83 -15.06
N LEU A 66 0.01 6.99 -14.63
CA LEU A 66 0.85 7.11 -13.44
C LEU A 66 0.07 6.78 -12.16
N GLN A 67 -1.14 7.31 -12.02
CA GLN A 67 -2.01 7.01 -10.89
C GLN A 67 -2.38 5.52 -10.81
N ASP A 68 -2.66 4.89 -11.97
CA ASP A 68 -2.91 3.45 -12.03
C ASP A 68 -1.69 2.65 -11.55
N PHE A 69 -0.47 3.08 -11.87
CA PHE A 69 0.76 2.47 -11.36
C PHE A 69 0.91 2.63 -9.85
N ILE A 70 0.77 3.85 -9.34
CA ILE A 70 0.85 4.14 -7.90
C ILE A 70 -0.15 3.27 -7.13
N GLN A 71 -1.39 3.17 -7.62
CA GLN A 71 -2.42 2.35 -7.00
C GLN A 71 -2.10 0.85 -7.07
N ARG A 72 -1.56 0.35 -8.18
CA ARG A 72 -1.14 -1.06 -8.30
C ARG A 72 -0.03 -1.41 -7.32
N PHE A 73 0.98 -0.56 -7.20
CA PHE A 73 2.08 -0.78 -6.25
C PHE A 73 1.62 -0.67 -4.80
N ARG A 74 0.65 0.22 -4.50
CA ARG A 74 -0.03 0.26 -3.19
C ARG A 74 -0.75 -1.05 -2.87
N ILE A 75 -1.51 -1.60 -3.83
CA ILE A 75 -2.24 -2.87 -3.64
C ILE A 75 -1.27 -4.04 -3.46
N LYS A 76 -0.11 -4.00 -4.12
CA LYS A 76 0.93 -5.04 -4.03
C LYS A 76 1.91 -4.85 -2.86
N ASP A 77 1.71 -3.83 -2.03
CA ASP A 77 2.56 -3.55 -0.88
C ASP A 77 4.05 -3.33 -1.22
N ASP A 78 4.31 -2.73 -2.38
CA ASP A 78 5.67 -2.47 -2.84
C ASP A 78 6.24 -1.18 -2.23
N HIS A 79 6.74 -1.29 -1.00
CA HIS A 79 7.28 -0.16 -0.25
C HIS A 79 8.52 0.49 -0.89
N ASN A 80 9.23 -0.25 -1.74
CA ASN A 80 10.44 0.24 -2.39
C ASN A 80 10.11 1.14 -3.59
N PHE A 81 8.93 0.99 -4.19
CA PHE A 81 8.54 1.72 -5.40
C PHE A 81 8.68 3.24 -5.26
N ALA A 82 8.22 3.82 -4.16
CA ALA A 82 8.34 5.26 -3.91
C ALA A 82 9.80 5.73 -3.87
N SER A 83 10.68 4.93 -3.26
CA SER A 83 12.11 5.24 -3.18
C SER A 83 12.80 5.13 -4.54
N VAL A 84 12.47 4.11 -5.34
CA VAL A 84 13.00 3.89 -6.68
C VAL A 84 12.59 5.05 -7.59
N LEU A 85 11.31 5.41 -7.58
CA LEU A 85 10.80 6.50 -8.40
C LEU A 85 11.46 7.84 -8.04
N PHE A 86 11.63 8.12 -6.75
CA PHE A 86 12.28 9.33 -6.30
C PHE A 86 13.78 9.35 -6.63
N LYS A 87 14.50 8.24 -6.44
CA LYS A 87 15.94 8.16 -6.74
C LYS A 87 16.23 8.37 -8.22
N GLU A 88 15.48 7.71 -9.09
CA GLU A 88 15.72 7.74 -10.54
C GLU A 88 15.19 9.02 -11.19
N THR A 89 14.10 9.58 -10.67
CA THR A 89 13.37 10.66 -11.35
C THR A 89 13.23 11.94 -10.54
N GLY A 90 13.51 11.93 -9.24
CA GLY A 90 13.20 13.04 -8.34
C GLY A 90 11.70 13.26 -8.10
N TYR A 91 10.81 12.43 -8.67
CA TYR A 91 9.37 12.52 -8.47
C TYR A 91 8.98 11.90 -7.12
N LYS A 92 8.28 12.68 -6.30
CA LYS A 92 7.85 12.26 -4.97
C LYS A 92 6.41 11.76 -5.05
N ILE A 93 6.19 10.57 -4.54
CA ILE A 93 4.86 10.05 -4.22
C ILE A 93 4.81 9.79 -2.72
N GLU A 94 3.60 9.72 -2.16
CA GLU A 94 3.44 9.28 -0.78
C GLU A 94 4.04 7.89 -0.61
N ALA A 95 4.85 7.72 0.44
CA ALA A 95 5.39 6.42 0.80
C ALA A 95 4.24 5.44 1.01
N ILE A 96 4.36 4.25 0.45
CA ILE A 96 3.43 3.15 0.72
C ILE A 96 3.81 2.65 2.12
N PRO A 97 2.96 2.86 3.15
CA PRO A 97 3.32 2.52 4.52
C PRO A 97 3.63 1.02 4.60
N VAL A 98 4.76 0.68 5.22
CA VAL A 98 5.20 -0.71 5.40
C VAL A 98 4.12 -1.49 6.14
N GLN A 99 3.59 -2.59 5.59
CA GLN A 99 2.88 -3.54 6.44
C GLN A 99 3.89 -4.07 7.45
N GLN A 100 3.62 -3.80 8.71
CA GLN A 100 4.51 -4.23 9.77
C GLN A 100 4.31 -5.72 10.02
N PHE A 101 5.25 -6.51 9.52
CA PHE A 101 5.36 -7.92 9.87
C PHE A 101 5.83 -8.07 11.31
N SER A 102 5.22 -9.03 12.04
CA SER A 102 5.71 -9.50 13.33
C SER A 102 7.10 -10.12 13.21
N VAL A 103 7.84 -10.16 14.32
CA VAL A 103 9.11 -10.92 14.47
C VAL A 103 8.91 -12.44 14.23
N SER A 104 7.66 -12.94 14.26
CA SER A 104 7.32 -14.29 13.78
C SER A 104 6.73 -14.23 12.36
N THR A 105 7.34 -14.93 11.41
CA THR A 105 7.00 -14.97 9.97
C THR A 105 5.59 -15.48 9.63
N SER A 106 4.75 -15.78 10.63
CA SER A 106 3.40 -16.32 10.50
C SER A 106 2.30 -15.40 11.03
N ARG A 107 2.60 -14.16 11.46
CA ARG A 107 1.60 -13.24 12.03
C ARG A 107 1.73 -11.85 11.43
N THR A 108 0.65 -11.32 10.88
CA THR A 108 0.63 -9.96 10.35
C THR A 108 -0.37 -9.10 11.12
N LEU A 109 -0.01 -7.83 11.30
CA LEU A 109 -0.95 -6.79 11.69
C LEU A 109 -1.32 -6.01 10.45
N ARG A 110 -2.62 -5.77 10.29
CA ARG A 110 -3.12 -4.91 9.24
C ARG A 110 -3.87 -3.75 9.85
N VAL A 111 -3.44 -2.54 9.51
CA VAL A 111 -4.27 -1.34 9.68
C VAL A 111 -4.95 -1.10 8.34
N GLY A 112 -6.28 -1.14 8.32
CA GLY A 112 -7.06 -1.15 7.11
C GLY A 112 -8.30 -0.29 7.18
N MET A 113 -8.98 -0.20 6.04
CA MET A 113 -10.24 0.49 5.90
C MET A 113 -11.25 -0.40 5.19
N SER A 114 -12.52 -0.26 5.56
CA SER A 114 -13.65 -0.90 4.90
C SER A 114 -14.84 0.05 4.80
N GLY A 115 -15.77 -0.25 3.90
CA GLY A 115 -16.96 0.57 3.67
C GLY A 115 -16.69 1.85 2.87
N LYS A 116 -17.73 2.67 2.73
CA LYS A 116 -17.71 3.96 2.01
C LYS A 116 -18.52 4.98 2.80
N ASP A 117 -18.18 6.26 2.57
CA ASP A 117 -18.92 7.41 3.10
C ASP A 117 -19.21 7.29 4.61
N ASP A 118 -20.47 7.39 5.01
CA ASP A 118 -20.89 7.36 6.43
C ASP A 118 -20.74 5.98 7.09
N ASN A 119 -20.55 4.93 6.29
CA ASN A 119 -20.34 3.55 6.74
C ASN A 119 -18.86 3.15 6.72
N ARG A 120 -17.96 4.12 6.56
CA ARG A 120 -16.52 3.86 6.54
C ARG A 120 -16.04 3.48 7.93
N LEU A 121 -15.17 2.48 7.99
CA LEU A 121 -14.48 2.02 9.18
C LEU A 121 -12.97 2.07 8.95
N THR A 122 -12.22 2.41 9.98
CA THR A 122 -10.78 2.20 10.06
C THR A 122 -10.53 1.18 11.16
N PHE A 123 -9.77 0.13 10.87
CA PHE A 123 -9.60 -1.00 11.79
C PHE A 123 -8.16 -1.48 11.87
N VAL A 124 -7.87 -2.21 12.94
CA VAL A 124 -6.67 -3.03 13.11
C VAL A 124 -7.10 -4.47 13.20
N SER A 125 -6.53 -5.34 12.38
CA SER A 125 -6.75 -6.79 12.44
C SER A 125 -5.44 -7.54 12.64
N ILE A 126 -5.53 -8.63 13.40
CA ILE A 126 -4.49 -9.67 13.40
C ILE A 126 -4.87 -10.66 12.32
N GLU A 127 -3.92 -10.97 11.43
CA GLU A 127 -4.08 -11.99 10.41
C GLU A 127 -3.12 -13.15 10.69
N LEU A 128 -3.70 -14.34 10.73
CA LEU A 128 -3.02 -15.61 10.95
C LEU A 128 -3.29 -16.52 9.74
N PRO A 129 -2.46 -17.54 9.48
CA PRO A 129 -2.69 -18.50 8.42
C PRO A 129 -4.05 -19.18 8.50
N THR A 130 -4.59 -19.33 9.72
CA THR A 130 -5.87 -20.00 9.98
C THR A 130 -7.07 -19.06 10.06
N GLY A 131 -6.86 -17.75 9.94
CA GLY A 131 -7.95 -16.77 10.00
C GLY A 131 -7.48 -15.39 10.42
N SER A 132 -8.31 -14.39 10.16
CA SER A 132 -8.09 -13.01 10.57
C SER A 132 -9.26 -12.47 11.36
N GLY A 133 -8.98 -11.51 12.25
CA GLY A 133 -9.98 -10.87 13.09
C GLY A 133 -9.60 -9.44 13.44
N ALA A 134 -10.58 -8.54 13.41
CA ALA A 134 -10.39 -7.18 13.90
C ALA A 134 -10.16 -7.22 15.42
N ILE A 135 -9.10 -6.56 15.87
CA ILE A 135 -8.80 -6.35 17.29
C ILE A 135 -9.17 -4.94 17.74
N TYR A 136 -9.37 -4.04 16.78
CA TYR A 136 -9.81 -2.69 17.04
C TYR A 136 -10.51 -2.10 15.82
N CYS A 137 -11.60 -1.38 16.02
CA CYS A 137 -12.36 -0.77 14.92
C CYS A 137 -12.97 0.56 15.37
N ILE A 138 -12.86 1.58 14.53
CA ILE A 138 -13.42 2.92 14.75
C ILE A 138 -14.13 3.40 13.49
N LYS A 139 -15.19 4.19 13.68
CA LYS A 139 -15.97 4.76 12.58
C LYS A 139 -15.29 5.96 11.95
N GLY A 140 -15.36 6.06 10.63
CA GLY A 140 -14.78 7.14 9.83
C GLY A 140 -13.38 6.82 9.31
N PHE A 141 -12.75 7.84 8.74
CA PHE A 141 -11.37 7.78 8.24
C PHE A 141 -10.41 8.32 9.29
N HIS A 142 -9.52 7.45 9.79
CA HIS A 142 -8.54 7.79 10.83
C HIS A 142 -7.13 7.42 10.35
N PRO A 143 -6.48 8.28 9.55
CA PRO A 143 -5.11 8.01 9.07
C PRO A 143 -4.08 7.95 10.21
N ASP A 144 -4.42 8.48 11.38
CA ASP A 144 -3.57 8.48 12.56
C ASP A 144 -3.65 7.17 13.35
N LEU A 145 -4.58 6.26 13.05
CA LEU A 145 -4.63 4.95 13.66
C LEU A 145 -3.39 4.14 13.24
N LYS A 146 -2.63 3.65 14.22
CA LYS A 146 -1.44 2.82 13.98
C LYS A 146 -1.45 1.61 14.89
N ALA A 147 -0.77 0.55 14.48
CA ALA A 147 -0.55 -0.61 15.31
C ALA A 147 0.81 -1.24 14.99
N ASP A 148 1.50 -1.64 16.05
CA ASP A 148 2.84 -2.19 15.99
C ASP A 148 2.94 -3.39 16.94
N TRP A 149 3.73 -4.40 16.58
CA TRP A 149 4.14 -5.44 17.54
C TRP A 149 5.22 -4.86 18.47
N LEU A 150 5.00 -4.95 19.78
CA LEU A 150 6.05 -4.64 20.76
C LEU A 150 6.97 -5.84 20.98
N ASP A 151 6.41 -7.04 20.94
CA ASP A 151 7.09 -8.32 21.07
C ASP A 151 6.25 -9.44 20.42
N SER A 152 6.59 -10.72 20.59
CA SER A 152 5.87 -11.84 19.99
C SER A 152 4.44 -12.07 20.53
N GLY A 153 4.12 -11.50 21.69
CA GLY A 153 2.85 -11.66 22.41
C GLY A 153 2.14 -10.36 22.74
N THR A 154 2.61 -9.21 22.23
CA THR A 154 2.05 -7.90 22.57
C THR A 154 1.98 -7.00 21.34
N VAL A 155 0.79 -6.44 21.11
CA VAL A 155 0.51 -5.42 20.09
C VAL A 155 0.21 -4.11 20.79
N GLU A 156 0.85 -3.02 20.38
CA GLU A 156 0.43 -1.66 20.73
C GLU A 156 -0.44 -1.10 19.61
N VAL A 157 -1.63 -0.60 19.95
CA VAL A 157 -2.49 0.17 19.05
C VAL A 157 -2.50 1.62 19.50
N GLN A 158 -1.99 2.50 18.64
CA GLN A 158 -1.98 3.93 18.86
C GLN A 158 -3.27 4.53 18.31
N ILE A 159 -4.11 5.06 19.21
CA ILE A 159 -5.48 5.45 18.90
C ILE A 159 -5.65 6.98 18.92
N PRO A 160 -6.39 7.55 17.96
CA PRO A 160 -6.67 8.99 17.91
C PRO A 160 -7.54 9.41 19.11
N THR A 161 -7.35 10.61 19.66
CA THR A 161 -8.07 11.05 20.88
C THR A 161 -9.59 11.14 20.70
N VAL A 162 -10.07 11.58 19.54
CA VAL A 162 -11.50 11.74 19.24
C VAL A 162 -11.92 10.69 18.23
N ARG A 163 -12.85 9.82 18.62
CA ARG A 163 -13.24 8.64 17.84
C ARG A 163 -14.56 8.06 18.32
N GLU A 164 -15.25 7.37 17.43
CA GLU A 164 -16.39 6.52 17.75
C GLU A 164 -15.91 5.06 17.66
N GLU A 165 -15.75 4.41 18.81
CA GLU A 165 -15.28 3.01 18.91
C GLU A 165 -16.40 2.04 18.55
N VAL A 166 -16.10 1.11 17.63
CA VAL A 166 -17.00 0.01 17.24
C VAL A 166 -16.56 -1.29 17.90
N GLU A 167 -15.25 -1.52 17.98
CA GLU A 167 -14.69 -2.75 18.55
C GLU A 167 -13.36 -2.47 19.26
N ARG A 168 -13.14 -3.14 20.40
CA ARG A 168 -11.91 -3.03 21.19
C ARG A 168 -11.59 -4.31 21.94
N VAL A 169 -10.64 -5.08 21.41
CA VAL A 169 -10.21 -6.36 21.96
C VAL A 169 -8.98 -6.17 22.82
N LYS A 170 -9.00 -6.66 24.06
CA LYS A 170 -7.83 -6.55 24.97
C LYS A 170 -6.84 -7.69 24.82
N LYS A 171 -7.30 -8.87 24.38
CA LYS A 171 -6.50 -10.09 24.27
C LYS A 171 -7.05 -10.98 23.16
N VAL A 172 -6.15 -11.64 22.44
CA VAL A 172 -6.47 -12.66 21.43
C VAL A 172 -5.79 -13.95 21.83
N LYS A 173 -6.55 -15.04 21.94
CA LYS A 173 -6.00 -16.38 22.17
C LYS A 173 -5.82 -17.09 20.84
N VAL A 174 -4.63 -17.64 20.63
CA VAL A 174 -4.26 -18.36 19.41
C VAL A 174 -3.58 -19.65 19.84
N TYR A 175 -4.28 -20.78 19.70
CA TYR A 175 -3.85 -22.07 20.28
C TYR A 175 -3.52 -21.92 21.78
N ASP A 176 -2.30 -22.27 22.17
CA ASP A 176 -1.81 -22.18 23.56
C ASP A 176 -1.17 -20.83 23.91
N GLU A 177 -1.21 -19.86 22.99
CA GLU A 177 -0.63 -18.54 23.15
C GLU A 177 -1.68 -17.46 23.39
N THR A 178 -1.26 -16.37 24.04
CA THR A 178 -2.07 -15.17 24.23
C THR A 178 -1.33 -13.95 23.71
N ILE A 179 -1.99 -13.21 22.83
CA ILE A 179 -1.55 -11.91 22.34
C ILE A 179 -2.29 -10.85 23.16
N ASN A 180 -1.56 -9.95 23.81
CA ASN A 180 -2.10 -8.83 24.57
C ASN A 180 -2.16 -7.59 23.67
N ILE A 181 -3.25 -6.82 23.77
CA ILE A 181 -3.44 -5.58 23.03
C ILE A 181 -3.35 -4.42 24.02
N LEU A 182 -2.31 -3.62 23.87
CA LEU A 182 -2.11 -2.38 24.59
C LEU A 182 -2.61 -1.21 23.75
N TYR A 183 -3.21 -0.22 24.40
CA TYR A 183 -3.75 0.95 23.74
C TYR A 183 -3.05 2.20 24.25
N LYS A 184 -2.56 3.01 23.32
CA LYS A 184 -1.89 4.28 23.64
C LYS A 184 -2.60 5.41 22.93
N GLU A 185 -3.09 6.37 23.68
CA GLU A 185 -3.70 7.56 23.07
C GLU A 185 -2.62 8.46 22.47
N LEU A 186 -2.82 8.85 21.22
CA LEU A 186 -1.99 9.87 20.58
C LEU A 186 -2.26 11.21 21.27
N LYS A 187 -1.19 11.85 21.75
CA LYS A 187 -1.26 13.23 22.25
C LYS A 187 -1.44 14.17 21.05
N ARG A 188 -2.37 15.11 21.18
CA ARG A 188 -2.52 16.22 20.24
C ARG A 188 -1.27 17.09 20.17
#